data_AF-A0A821GY51-F1
#
_entry.id   AF-A0A821GY51-F1
#
_cell.length_a   1.000
_cell.length_b   1.000
_cell.length_c   1.000
_cell.angle_alpha   90.00
_cell.angle_beta   90.00
_cell.angle_gamma   90.00
#
_symmetry.space_group_name_H-M   'P 1'
#
loop_
_entity.id
_entity.type
_entity.pdbx_description
1 polymer ?
#
loop_
_entity_poly.entity_id
_entity_poly.type
_entity_poly.pdbx_seq_one_letter_code
_entity_poly.pdbx_strand_id
1 'polypeptide(L)'
;MSQSPAVILATAKQTATVIFLHGLGDVGTSWLEAFNMYRVPKAVPHVKFIFPNAPILRVTLNMGMPMPSWFDIYGLDRNAKEDEQGIAKASKLLNDLVEEEIKHGIQPERIIVGGFSMGGAVAIHAALTSPHTLGGILALSTWLPLSTTFPKALVSGDKKVNLPILQCHGDQDSMVQIPWARVTEQGMKAM
;
A
#
# COMPACT_ATOMS: atom_id res chain seq x y z
N MET A 1 4.58 -5.83 20.61
CA MET A 1 5.65 -4.87 20.23
C MET A 1 5.67 -4.83 18.71
N SER A 2 5.61 -3.65 18.09
CA SER A 2 5.76 -3.53 16.63
C SER A 2 7.19 -3.94 16.26
N GLN A 3 7.35 -4.91 15.35
CA GLN A 3 8.68 -5.26 14.85
C GLN A 3 9.18 -4.14 13.93
N SER A 4 10.47 -3.83 14.00
CA SER A 4 11.10 -2.87 13.11
C SER A 4 10.88 -3.25 11.64
N PRO A 5 10.69 -2.29 10.72
CA PRO A 5 10.59 -2.58 9.29
C PRO A 5 11.84 -3.30 8.79
N ALA A 6 11.66 -4.21 7.83
CA ALA A 6 12.78 -4.73 7.05
C ALA A 6 13.21 -3.68 6.03
N VAL A 7 14.51 -3.48 5.82
CA VAL A 7 15.04 -2.39 5.00
C VAL A 7 16.14 -2.90 4.06
N ILE A 8 16.08 -2.49 2.80
CA ILE A 8 17.19 -2.59 1.85
C ILE A 8 17.74 -1.17 1.64
N LEU A 9 18.98 -0.95 2.07
CA LEU A 9 19.65 0.34 1.88
C LEU A 9 20.03 0.54 0.42
N ALA A 10 19.98 1.81 -0.02
CA ALA A 10 20.54 2.20 -1.31
C ALA A 10 22.05 1.92 -1.31
N THR A 11 22.57 1.40 -2.42
CA THR A 11 24.01 1.12 -2.60
C THR A 11 24.75 2.27 -3.29
N ALA A 12 24.02 3.25 -3.83
CA ALA A 12 24.50 4.55 -4.27
C ALA A 12 23.92 5.66 -3.38
N LYS A 13 24.23 6.94 -3.67
CA LYS A 13 23.60 8.07 -2.98
C LYS A 13 22.08 7.93 -3.06
N GLN A 14 21.43 7.80 -1.91
CA GLN A 14 19.97 7.69 -1.83
C GLN A 14 19.34 8.96 -2.40
N THR A 15 18.42 8.80 -3.35
CA THR A 15 17.63 9.91 -3.92
C THR A 15 16.14 9.59 -4.05
N ALA A 16 15.71 8.40 -3.62
CA ALA A 16 14.33 7.96 -3.64
C ALA A 16 14.10 6.86 -2.59
N THR A 17 12.84 6.67 -2.21
CA THR A 17 12.42 5.61 -1.30
C THR A 17 11.18 4.90 -1.84
N VAL A 18 11.12 3.58 -1.69
CA VAL A 18 9.93 2.76 -1.91
C VAL A 18 9.49 2.17 -0.58
N ILE A 19 8.25 2.40 -0.17
CA ILE A 19 7.65 1.77 1.01
C ILE A 19 6.62 0.75 0.54
N PHE A 20 6.84 -0.53 0.82
CA PHE A 20 6.03 -1.63 0.28
C PHE A 20 5.39 -2.48 1.38
N LEU A 21 4.06 -2.53 1.42
CA LEU A 21 3.28 -3.22 2.44
C LEU A 21 2.91 -4.64 2.00
N HIS A 22 3.11 -5.60 2.90
CA HIS A 22 2.75 -7.00 2.69
C HIS A 22 1.23 -7.24 2.79
N GLY A 23 0.77 -8.41 2.34
CA GLY A 23 -0.63 -8.83 2.45
C GLY A 23 -1.02 -9.37 3.84
N LEU A 24 -2.28 -9.76 4.01
CA LEU A 24 -2.80 -10.33 5.26
C LEU A 24 -1.99 -11.57 5.68
N GLY A 25 -1.59 -11.63 6.96
CA GLY A 25 -0.89 -12.77 7.55
C GLY A 25 0.60 -12.88 7.24
N ASP A 26 1.13 -12.04 6.35
CA ASP A 26 2.55 -12.04 5.93
C ASP A 26 3.40 -11.10 6.82
N VAL A 27 4.68 -10.94 6.46
CA VAL A 27 5.66 -10.07 7.12
C VAL A 27 6.50 -9.30 6.09
N GLY A 28 7.11 -8.19 6.50
CA GLY A 28 7.91 -7.34 5.63
C GLY A 28 9.17 -8.04 5.08
N THR A 29 9.77 -8.97 5.82
CA THR A 29 10.96 -9.71 5.39
C THR A 29 10.72 -10.58 4.16
N SER A 30 9.52 -11.16 4.01
CA SER A 30 9.15 -11.95 2.81
C SER A 30 9.25 -11.11 1.53
N TRP A 31 8.83 -9.84 1.59
CA TRP A 31 8.88 -8.92 0.45
C TRP A 31 10.27 -8.36 0.20
N LEU A 32 11.06 -8.15 1.25
CA LEU A 32 12.50 -7.87 1.11
C LEU A 32 13.19 -8.99 0.32
N GLU A 33 12.95 -10.24 0.69
CA GLU A 33 13.51 -11.42 0.02
C GLU A 33 13.04 -11.51 -1.44
N ALA A 34 11.74 -11.27 -1.70
CA ALA A 34 11.21 -11.24 -3.06
C ALA A 34 11.89 -10.16 -3.93
N PHE A 35 12.03 -8.93 -3.41
CA PHE A 35 12.69 -7.83 -4.13
C PHE A 35 14.16 -8.17 -4.45
N ASN A 36 14.87 -8.81 -3.52
CA ASN A 36 16.24 -9.28 -3.74
C ASN A 36 16.32 -10.40 -4.77
N MET A 37 15.41 -11.38 -4.69
CA MET A 37 15.33 -12.50 -5.63
C MET A 37 15.17 -12.01 -7.07
N TYR A 38 14.29 -11.04 -7.29
CA TYR A 38 14.07 -10.41 -8.60
C TYR A 38 15.07 -9.29 -8.93
N ARG A 39 16.10 -9.09 -8.09
CA ARG A 39 17.18 -8.11 -8.28
C ARG A 39 16.69 -6.67 -8.47
N VAL A 40 15.52 -6.34 -7.92
CA VAL A 40 14.93 -4.99 -8.01
C VAL A 40 15.90 -3.92 -7.46
N PRO A 41 16.51 -4.09 -6.26
CA PRO A 41 17.43 -3.08 -5.74
C PRO A 41 18.68 -2.87 -6.61
N LYS A 42 19.13 -3.92 -7.31
CA LYS A 42 20.28 -3.82 -8.22
C LYS A 42 19.98 -2.98 -9.46
N ALA A 43 18.73 -2.98 -9.93
CA ALA A 43 18.31 -2.18 -11.08
C ALA A 43 18.20 -0.68 -10.73
N VAL A 44 17.99 -0.35 -9.46
CA VAL A 44 17.80 1.03 -8.98
C VAL A 44 18.65 1.31 -7.72
N PRO A 45 19.99 1.36 -7.84
CA PRO A 45 20.89 1.40 -6.68
C PRO A 45 20.78 2.65 -5.81
N HIS A 46 20.09 3.70 -6.26
CA HIS A 46 19.84 4.95 -5.54
C HIS A 46 18.55 4.94 -4.71
N VAL A 47 17.80 3.83 -4.73
CA VAL A 47 16.51 3.69 -4.03
C VAL A 47 16.70 2.90 -2.74
N LYS A 48 16.18 3.44 -1.63
CA LYS A 48 16.00 2.68 -0.39
C LYS A 48 14.64 1.99 -0.41
N PHE A 49 14.54 0.76 0.09
CA PHE A 49 13.28 0.03 0.22
C PHE A 49 12.96 -0.21 1.69
N ILE A 50 11.72 0.07 2.08
CA ILE A 50 11.20 -0.13 3.43
C ILE A 50 10.00 -1.08 3.34
N PHE A 51 10.04 -2.16 4.13
CA PHE A 51 8.98 -3.17 4.22
C PHE A 51 8.49 -3.22 5.67
N PRO A 52 7.49 -2.40 6.04
CA PRO A 52 6.95 -2.37 7.39
C PRO A 52 6.19 -3.66 7.70
N ASN A 53 6.05 -3.96 8.99
CA ASN A 53 5.24 -5.07 9.47
C ASN A 53 3.89 -4.56 9.97
N ALA A 54 2.81 -5.24 9.59
CA ALA A 54 1.49 -4.97 10.13
C ALA A 54 1.43 -5.31 11.63
N PRO A 55 0.63 -4.60 12.44
CA PRO A 55 0.34 -5.01 13.80
C PRO A 55 -0.40 -6.36 13.82
N ILE A 56 -0.34 -7.06 14.96
CA ILE A 56 -1.18 -8.24 15.19
C ILE A 56 -2.58 -7.77 15.56
N LEU A 57 -3.56 -8.06 14.70
CA LEU A 57 -4.98 -7.79 14.92
C LEU A 57 -5.79 -9.10 14.90
N ARG A 58 -6.96 -9.09 15.52
CA ARG A 58 -7.94 -10.16 15.33
C ARG A 58 -8.68 -9.92 14.03
N VAL A 59 -8.71 -10.91 13.15
CA VAL A 59 -9.34 -10.80 11.83
C VAL A 59 -10.70 -11.51 11.85
N THR A 60 -11.78 -10.76 11.65
CA THR A 60 -13.16 -11.27 11.73
C THR A 60 -13.43 -12.35 10.70
N LEU A 61 -12.99 -12.18 9.45
CA LEU A 61 -13.07 -13.19 8.39
C LEU A 61 -12.46 -14.54 8.81
N ASN A 62 -11.41 -14.50 9.63
CA ASN A 62 -10.69 -15.68 10.12
C ASN A 62 -11.13 -16.05 11.55
N MET A 63 -12.42 -15.91 11.87
CA MET A 63 -13.00 -16.27 13.17
C MET A 63 -12.30 -15.58 14.37
N GLY A 64 -11.79 -14.37 14.17
CA GLY A 64 -11.10 -13.60 15.21
C GLY A 64 -9.69 -14.08 15.55
N MET A 65 -9.07 -14.89 14.68
CA MET A 65 -7.69 -15.35 14.82
C MET A 65 -6.72 -14.16 14.80
N PRO A 66 -5.77 -14.06 15.77
CA PRO A 66 -4.77 -13.01 15.79
C PRO A 66 -3.68 -13.28 14.74
N MET A 67 -3.44 -12.33 13.85
CA MET A 67 -2.41 -12.41 12.80
C MET A 67 -1.98 -11.00 12.32
N PRO A 68 -0.85 -10.88 11.61
CA PRO A 68 -0.46 -9.62 10.98
C PRO A 68 -1.58 -9.12 10.05
N SER A 69 -2.14 -7.95 10.36
CA SER A 69 -3.21 -7.35 9.57
C SER A 69 -3.16 -5.83 9.67
N TRP A 70 -3.36 -5.13 8.56
CA TRP A 70 -3.38 -3.67 8.54
C TRP A 70 -4.70 -3.10 9.07
N PHE A 71 -5.81 -3.79 8.79
CA PHE A 71 -7.16 -3.46 9.23
C PHE A 71 -7.98 -4.75 9.35
N ASP A 72 -9.19 -4.69 9.90
CA ASP A 72 -10.06 -5.87 9.98
C ASP A 72 -10.77 -6.16 8.64
N ILE A 73 -10.91 -7.44 8.29
CA ILE A 73 -11.67 -7.87 7.11
C ILE A 73 -12.90 -8.64 7.58
N TYR A 74 -14.06 -8.27 7.05
CA TYR A 74 -15.35 -8.89 7.37
C TYR A 74 -15.82 -9.87 6.30
N GLY A 75 -15.35 -9.73 5.05
CA GLY A 75 -15.78 -10.53 3.91
C GLY A 75 -14.86 -10.33 2.70
N LEU A 76 -14.91 -11.27 1.76
CA LEU A 76 -14.25 -11.18 0.45
C LEU A 76 -15.31 -11.07 -0.65
N ASP A 77 -16.25 -10.15 -0.47
CA ASP A 77 -17.26 -9.80 -1.47
C ASP A 77 -17.42 -8.27 -1.56
N ARG A 78 -17.95 -7.79 -2.69
CA ARG A 78 -18.07 -6.35 -2.95
C ARG A 78 -18.98 -5.61 -1.96
N ASN A 79 -19.91 -6.32 -1.34
CA ASN A 79 -20.88 -5.76 -0.40
C ASN A 79 -20.46 -5.96 1.06
N ALA A 80 -19.31 -6.61 1.29
CA ALA A 80 -18.75 -6.74 2.61
C ALA A 80 -18.54 -5.35 3.20
N LYS A 81 -18.85 -5.22 4.49
CA LYS A 81 -18.46 -4.06 5.26
C LYS A 81 -16.94 -3.90 5.19
N GLU A 82 -16.46 -2.66 5.16
CA GLU A 82 -15.04 -2.34 5.27
C GLU A 82 -14.74 -1.65 6.61
N ASP A 83 -13.58 -1.93 7.20
CA ASP A 83 -13.10 -1.29 8.43
C ASP A 83 -12.46 0.07 8.13
N GLU A 84 -13.32 1.07 7.87
CA GLU A 84 -12.89 2.43 7.53
C GLU A 84 -11.90 3.01 8.57
N GLN A 85 -12.13 2.78 9.86
CA GLN A 85 -11.25 3.27 10.92
C GLN A 85 -9.90 2.56 10.91
N GLY A 86 -9.87 1.24 10.69
CA GLY A 86 -8.64 0.48 10.54
C GLY A 86 -7.84 0.92 9.31
N ILE A 87 -8.50 1.09 8.17
CA ILE A 87 -7.88 1.55 6.92
C ILE A 87 -7.25 2.93 7.12
N ALA A 88 -7.96 3.86 7.77
CA ALA A 88 -7.43 5.19 8.08
C ALA A 88 -6.22 5.13 9.03
N LYS A 89 -6.27 4.28 10.06
CA LYS A 89 -5.13 4.06 10.98
C LYS A 89 -3.91 3.48 10.26
N ALA A 90 -4.09 2.46 9.42
CA ALA A 90 -3.02 1.87 8.62
C ALA A 90 -2.42 2.88 7.64
N SER A 91 -3.28 3.70 7.01
CA SER A 91 -2.85 4.76 6.11
C SER A 91 -2.04 5.83 6.83
N LYS A 92 -2.42 6.17 8.07
CA LYS A 92 -1.64 7.07 8.91
C LYS A 92 -0.27 6.48 9.23
N LEU A 93 -0.17 5.20 9.59
CA LEU A 93 1.13 4.55 9.84
C LEU A 93 2.06 4.61 8.62
N LEU A 94 1.51 4.41 7.42
CA LEU A 94 2.27 4.57 6.18
C LEU A 94 2.69 6.02 5.94
N ASN A 95 1.78 6.98 6.10
CA ASN A 95 2.12 8.39 5.96
C ASN A 95 3.15 8.85 7.02
N ASP A 96 3.13 8.32 8.24
CA ASP A 96 4.16 8.59 9.24
C ASP A 96 5.54 8.12 8.75
N LEU A 97 5.64 6.96 8.08
CA LEU A 97 6.89 6.52 7.45
C LEU A 97 7.32 7.42 6.28
N VAL A 98 6.37 7.91 5.49
CA VAL A 98 6.63 8.90 4.44
C VAL A 98 7.22 10.18 5.03
N GLU A 99 6.62 10.71 6.11
CA GLU A 99 7.14 11.89 6.82
C GLU A 99 8.56 11.68 7.33
N GLU A 100 8.88 10.50 7.88
CA GLU A 100 10.25 10.21 8.31
C GLU A 100 11.23 10.22 7.14
N GLU A 101 10.86 9.73 5.96
CA GLU A 101 11.72 9.82 4.76
C GLU A 101 11.89 11.26 4.26
N ILE A 102 10.84 12.07 4.35
CA ILE A 102 10.90 13.50 4.03
C ILE A 102 11.86 14.22 4.97
N LYS A 103 11.79 13.95 6.29
CA LYS A 103 12.73 14.49 7.28
C LYS A 103 14.17 14.09 7.02
N HIS A 104 14.39 12.90 6.44
CA HIS A 104 15.71 12.45 5.98
C HIS A 104 16.14 13.04 4.61
N GLY A 105 15.36 13.98 4.06
CA GLY A 105 15.73 14.76 2.87
C GLY A 105 15.27 14.17 1.54
N ILE A 106 14.39 13.16 1.55
CA ILE A 106 13.79 12.62 0.31
C ILE A 106 12.57 13.47 -0.06
N GLN A 107 12.57 14.04 -1.26
CA GLN A 107 11.41 14.79 -1.76
C GLN A 107 10.18 13.87 -1.87
N PRO A 108 8.96 14.31 -1.52
CA PRO A 108 7.76 13.47 -1.58
C PRO A 108 7.52 12.83 -2.95
N GLU A 109 7.83 13.55 -4.04
CA GLU A 109 7.70 13.09 -5.43
C GLU A 109 8.73 12.00 -5.79
N ARG A 110 9.67 11.71 -4.89
CA ARG A 110 10.67 10.63 -4.97
C ARG A 110 10.36 9.49 -4.00
N ILE A 111 9.20 9.51 -3.36
CA ILE A 111 8.70 8.45 -2.48
C ILE A 111 7.57 7.73 -3.20
N ILE A 112 7.75 6.43 -3.44
CA ILE A 112 6.71 5.55 -3.96
C ILE A 112 6.16 4.73 -2.80
N VAL A 113 4.85 4.63 -2.70
CA VAL A 113 4.21 3.69 -1.78
C VAL A 113 3.58 2.56 -2.56
N GLY A 114 3.51 1.37 -1.98
CA GLY A 114 2.91 0.24 -2.65
C GLY A 114 2.60 -0.89 -1.71
N GLY A 115 1.99 -1.93 -2.28
CA GLY A 115 1.77 -3.14 -1.53
C GLY A 115 1.07 -4.22 -2.33
N PHE A 116 0.96 -5.37 -1.68
CA PHE A 116 0.26 -6.54 -2.19
C PHE A 116 -1.02 -6.80 -1.41
N SER A 117 -2.11 -7.15 -2.11
CA SER A 117 -3.41 -7.45 -1.50
C SER A 117 -3.81 -6.34 -0.52
N MET A 118 -4.14 -6.66 0.73
CA MET A 118 -4.48 -5.68 1.78
C MET A 118 -3.46 -4.52 1.89
N GLY A 119 -2.15 -4.78 1.74
CA GLY A 119 -1.13 -3.74 1.78
C GLY A 119 -1.24 -2.76 0.62
N GLY A 120 -1.66 -3.24 -0.56
CA GLY A 120 -1.93 -2.39 -1.72
C GLY A 120 -3.14 -1.47 -1.48
N ALA A 121 -4.19 -1.97 -0.83
CA ALA A 121 -5.36 -1.17 -0.49
C ALA A 121 -4.99 -0.02 0.48
N VAL A 122 -4.14 -0.29 1.47
CA VAL A 122 -3.60 0.74 2.36
C VAL A 122 -2.74 1.75 1.59
N ALA A 123 -1.84 1.29 0.72
CA ALA A 123 -0.98 2.17 -0.06
C ALA A 123 -1.78 3.14 -0.94
N ILE A 124 -2.84 2.63 -1.59
CA ILE A 124 -3.80 3.41 -2.36
C ILE A 124 -4.45 4.49 -1.50
N HIS A 125 -5.05 4.10 -0.38
CA HIS A 125 -5.76 5.03 0.48
C HIS A 125 -4.82 6.08 1.09
N ALA A 126 -3.64 5.66 1.58
CA ALA A 126 -2.64 6.55 2.15
C ALA A 126 -2.14 7.59 1.15
N ALA A 127 -1.81 7.18 -0.08
CA ALA A 127 -1.32 8.09 -1.11
C ALA A 127 -2.36 9.14 -1.50
N LEU A 128 -3.62 8.73 -1.67
CA LEU A 128 -4.69 9.61 -2.13
C LEU A 128 -5.21 10.55 -1.02
N THR A 129 -5.05 10.15 0.24
CA THR A 129 -5.33 11.01 1.42
C THR A 129 -4.10 11.78 1.91
N SER A 130 -2.94 11.60 1.29
CA SER A 130 -1.70 12.23 1.73
C SER A 130 -1.78 13.75 1.55
N PRO A 131 -1.23 14.54 2.49
CA PRO A 131 -1.06 15.97 2.27
C PRO A 131 -0.05 16.25 1.14
N HIS A 132 0.84 15.30 0.84
CA HIS A 132 1.90 15.39 -0.15
C HIS A 132 1.55 14.72 -1.48
N THR A 133 2.07 15.27 -2.58
CA THR A 133 2.06 14.57 -3.87
C THR A 133 3.21 13.58 -3.90
N LEU A 134 2.89 12.28 -3.85
CA LEU A 134 3.89 11.22 -3.85
C LEU A 134 4.42 10.94 -5.27
N GLY A 135 5.50 10.16 -5.37
CA GLY A 135 6.11 9.77 -6.65
C GLY A 135 5.36 8.70 -7.43
N GLY A 136 4.52 7.91 -6.76
CA GLY A 136 3.67 6.91 -7.41
C GLY A 136 3.10 5.85 -6.47
N ILE A 137 2.23 5.00 -7.02
CA ILE A 137 1.64 3.85 -6.34
C ILE A 137 2.00 2.55 -7.06
N LEU A 138 2.43 1.53 -6.31
CA LEU A 138 2.51 0.14 -6.78
C LEU A 138 1.37 -0.69 -6.16
N ALA A 139 0.42 -1.10 -6.99
CA ALA A 139 -0.79 -1.81 -6.57
C ALA A 139 -0.79 -3.24 -7.12
N LEU A 140 -0.35 -4.22 -6.32
CA LEU A 140 -0.25 -5.62 -6.76
C LEU A 140 -1.39 -6.47 -6.18
N SER A 141 -2.18 -7.11 -7.04
CA SER A 141 -3.31 -7.97 -6.66
C SER A 141 -4.20 -7.37 -5.56
N THR A 142 -4.68 -6.13 -5.76
CA THR A 142 -5.36 -5.34 -4.72
C THR A 142 -6.66 -4.73 -5.24
N TRP A 143 -7.42 -4.13 -4.32
CA TRP A 143 -8.62 -3.35 -4.59
C TRP A 143 -8.48 -1.91 -4.08
N LEU A 144 -9.37 -1.03 -4.56
CA LEU A 144 -9.61 0.30 -4.04
C LEU A 144 -10.52 0.18 -2.81
N PRO A 145 -10.02 0.45 -1.60
CA PRO A 145 -10.86 0.42 -0.42
C PRO A 145 -11.90 1.55 -0.46
N LEU A 146 -13.06 1.32 0.15
CA LEU A 146 -14.13 2.31 0.27
C LEU A 146 -14.61 2.83 -1.10
N SER A 147 -14.58 1.96 -2.12
CA SER A 147 -14.78 2.33 -3.53
C SER A 147 -16.08 3.07 -3.87
N THR A 148 -17.09 3.02 -2.99
CA THR A 148 -18.38 3.71 -3.18
C THR A 148 -18.40 5.15 -2.67
N THR A 149 -17.57 5.47 -1.67
CA THR A 149 -17.52 6.77 -0.98
C THR A 149 -16.22 7.52 -1.28
N PHE A 150 -15.11 6.81 -1.36
CA PHE A 150 -13.77 7.38 -1.43
C PHE A 150 -13.46 8.13 -2.73
N PRO A 151 -13.76 7.60 -3.93
CA PRO A 151 -13.57 8.37 -5.17
C PRO A 151 -14.35 9.68 -5.21
N LYS A 152 -15.57 9.71 -4.65
CA LYS A 152 -16.39 10.93 -4.63
C LYS A 152 -15.76 12.01 -3.75
N ALA A 153 -15.21 11.62 -2.60
CA ALA A 153 -14.52 12.54 -1.70
C ALA A 153 -13.26 13.14 -2.35
N LEU A 154 -12.51 12.35 -3.13
CA LEU A 154 -11.31 12.80 -3.82
C LEU A 154 -11.61 13.71 -5.02
N VAL A 155 -12.59 13.35 -5.85
CA VAL A 155 -12.99 14.14 -7.03
C VAL A 155 -13.64 15.47 -6.66
N SER A 156 -14.25 15.57 -5.47
CA SER A 156 -14.79 16.84 -4.95
C SER A 156 -13.73 17.84 -4.46
N GLY A 157 -12.46 17.44 -4.37
CA GLY A 157 -11.35 18.32 -4.01
C GLY A 157 -10.68 18.96 -5.24
N ASP A 158 -10.03 20.12 -5.05
CA ASP A 158 -9.30 20.84 -6.11
C ASP A 158 -8.01 20.14 -6.59
N LYS A 159 -7.68 18.95 -6.03
CA LYS A 159 -6.46 18.22 -6.36
C LYS A 159 -6.76 17.15 -7.42
N LYS A 160 -6.53 17.47 -8.69
CA LYS A 160 -6.25 16.43 -9.69
C LYS A 160 -4.91 15.80 -9.36
N VAL A 161 -4.93 14.54 -8.94
CA VAL A 161 -3.75 13.82 -8.49
C VAL A 161 -3.10 13.20 -9.72
N ASN A 162 -2.16 13.92 -10.35
CA ASN A 162 -1.32 13.36 -11.43
C ASN A 162 -0.25 12.44 -10.83
N LEU A 163 -0.70 11.35 -10.19
CA LEU A 163 0.12 10.37 -9.52
C LEU A 163 0.27 9.14 -10.42
N PRO A 164 1.50 8.78 -10.82
CA PRO A 164 1.72 7.55 -11.57
C PRO A 164 1.31 6.32 -10.77
N ILE A 165 0.54 5.43 -11.40
CA ILE A 165 0.08 4.18 -10.77
C ILE A 165 0.47 3.01 -11.66
N LEU A 166 1.18 2.04 -11.09
CA LEU A 166 1.37 0.72 -11.68
C LEU A 166 0.46 -0.27 -10.94
N GLN A 167 -0.59 -0.71 -11.61
CA GLN A 167 -1.48 -1.75 -11.11
C GLN A 167 -1.24 -3.05 -11.88
N CYS A 168 -0.97 -4.14 -11.16
CA CYS A 168 -0.78 -5.48 -11.71
C CYS A 168 -1.73 -6.45 -11.01
N HIS A 169 -2.34 -7.37 -11.75
CA HIS A 169 -3.31 -8.32 -11.21
C HIS A 169 -3.21 -9.68 -11.91
N GLY A 170 -3.33 -10.77 -11.16
CA GLY A 170 -3.38 -12.12 -11.71
C GLY A 170 -4.72 -12.39 -12.40
N ASP A 171 -4.70 -12.98 -13.59
CA ASP A 171 -5.91 -13.29 -14.37
C ASP A 171 -6.72 -14.47 -13.81
N GLN A 172 -6.13 -15.24 -12.89
CA GLN A 172 -6.77 -16.36 -12.19
C GLN A 172 -6.82 -16.13 -10.67
N ASP A 173 -6.75 -14.88 -10.20
CA ASP A 173 -6.82 -14.56 -8.77
C ASP A 173 -8.23 -14.85 -8.21
N SER A 174 -8.33 -15.88 -7.37
CA SER A 174 -9.58 -16.30 -6.73
C SER A 174 -9.87 -15.58 -5.41
N MET A 175 -8.91 -14.80 -4.89
CA MET A 175 -9.01 -14.11 -3.60
C MET A 175 -9.46 -12.67 -3.80
N VAL A 176 -8.67 -11.90 -4.57
CA VAL A 176 -9.05 -10.56 -5.01
C VAL A 176 -9.47 -10.70 -6.46
N GLN A 177 -10.77 -10.85 -6.68
CA GLN A 177 -11.26 -11.15 -8.02
C GLN A 177 -11.03 -9.97 -8.98
N ILE A 178 -10.76 -10.26 -10.25
CA ILE A 178 -10.52 -9.26 -11.31
C ILE A 178 -11.55 -8.13 -11.33
N PRO A 179 -12.87 -8.34 -11.13
CA PRO A 179 -13.83 -7.25 -11.13
C PRO A 179 -13.49 -6.14 -10.13
N TRP A 180 -12.89 -6.46 -8.97
CA TRP A 180 -12.49 -5.45 -7.98
C TRP A 180 -11.27 -4.67 -8.47
N ALA A 181 -10.30 -5.36 -9.07
CA ALA A 181 -9.15 -4.73 -9.70
C ALA A 181 -9.58 -3.77 -10.83
N ARG A 182 -10.60 -4.14 -11.61
CA ARG A 182 -11.16 -3.26 -12.66
C ARG A 182 -11.86 -2.03 -12.08
N VAL A 183 -12.57 -2.18 -10.96
CA VAL A 183 -13.13 -1.03 -10.23
C VAL A 183 -12.02 -0.11 -9.74
N THR A 184 -10.93 -0.65 -9.20
CA THR A 184 -9.73 0.12 -8.84
C THR A 184 -9.20 0.88 -10.04
N GLU A 185 -8.94 0.19 -11.16
CA GLU A 185 -8.40 0.79 -12.38
C GLU A 185 -9.26 1.96 -12.86
N GLN A 186 -10.58 1.77 -12.91
CA GLN A 186 -11.52 2.81 -13.32
C GLN A 186 -11.55 3.97 -12.35
N GLY A 187 -11.58 3.70 -11.05
CA GLY A 187 -11.53 4.72 -10.01
C GLY A 187 -10.27 5.57 -10.12
N MET A 188 -9.11 4.92 -10.29
CA MET A 188 -7.81 5.59 -10.42
C MET A 188 -7.70 6.44 -11.69
N LYS A 189 -8.25 6.00 -12.81
CA LYS A 189 -8.27 6.77 -14.07
C LYS A 189 -9.20 7.99 -14.02
N ALA A 190 -10.14 8.02 -13.09
CA ALA A 190 -11.12 9.09 -12.95
C ALA A 190 -10.67 10.21 -12.00
N MET A 191 -9.58 10.02 -11.26
CA MET A 191 -8.95 11.02 -10.38
C MET A 191 -7.99 11.93 -11.16
#